data_AF-A0A1Q6XG48-F1
#
_entry.id   AF-A0A1Q6XG48-F1
#
_cell.length_a   1.000
_cell.length_b   1.000
_cell.length_c   1.000
_cell.angle_alpha   90.00
_cell.angle_beta   90.00
_cell.angle_gamma   90.00
#
_symmetry.space_group_name_H-M   'P 1'
#
loop_
_entity.id
_entity.type
_entity.pdbx_description
1 polymer ?
#
loop_
_entity_poly.entity_id
_entity_poly.type
_entity_poly.pdbx_seq_one_letter_code
_entity_poly.pdbx_strand_id
1 'polypeptide(L)'
;MAYTPVELRHVRFKRGLFGYQRAPVDRTIDEVADSFETVWRERADYADRIEQLQADLKRHRELETLLRTTLTGAEQTAHELKDQARREAALVLEEAHAEARRITRDALAERERLGAETHRIKALLGAALDAVDDADAETRAEAA
;
A
#
# COMPACT_ATOMS: atom_id res chain seq x y z
N MET A 1 15.52 -44.66 -28.03
CA MET A 1 16.62 -45.66 -27.91
C MET A 1 16.15 -46.94 -28.56
N ALA A 2 17.05 -47.71 -29.19
CA ALA A 2 16.70 -48.89 -29.98
C ALA A 2 16.48 -50.16 -29.15
N TYR A 3 16.94 -50.18 -27.89
CA TYR A 3 16.77 -51.30 -26.96
C TYR A 3 16.55 -50.78 -25.54
N THR A 4 15.65 -51.42 -24.80
CA THR A 4 15.50 -51.33 -23.34
C THR A 4 16.49 -52.28 -22.65
N PRO A 5 16.77 -52.11 -21.34
CA PRO A 5 17.62 -53.05 -20.60
C PRO A 5 17.15 -54.51 -20.70
N VAL A 6 15.82 -54.71 -20.69
CA VAL A 6 15.20 -56.03 -20.88
C VAL A 6 15.42 -56.56 -22.29
N GLU A 7 15.25 -55.72 -23.31
CA GLU A 7 15.48 -56.14 -24.71
C GLU A 7 16.95 -56.48 -24.96
N LEU A 8 17.89 -55.77 -24.33
CA LEU A 8 19.33 -56.03 -24.48
C LEU A 8 19.71 -57.46 -24.04
N ARG A 9 19.12 -57.95 -22.94
CA ARG A 9 19.32 -59.34 -22.46
C ARG A 9 18.77 -60.40 -23.43
N HIS A 10 17.83 -60.04 -24.30
CA HIS A 10 17.21 -60.96 -25.25
C HIS A 10 17.84 -60.91 -26.66
N VAL A 11 18.83 -60.04 -26.88
CA VAL A 11 19.53 -59.93 -28.17
C VAL A 11 20.31 -61.22 -28.45
N ARG A 12 20.08 -61.84 -29.62
CA ARG A 12 20.84 -63.01 -30.08
C ARG A 12 21.63 -62.69 -31.34
N PHE A 13 22.91 -63.06 -31.33
CA PHE A 13 23.80 -62.88 -32.47
C PHE A 13 23.87 -64.14 -33.36
N LYS A 14 23.99 -63.94 -34.67
CA LYS A 14 24.26 -65.03 -35.63
C LYS A 14 25.70 -65.51 -35.50
N ARG A 15 25.93 -66.80 -35.75
CA ARG A 15 27.28 -67.41 -35.70
C ARG A 15 28.02 -67.18 -37.02
N GLY A 16 29.33 -66.94 -36.95
CA GLY A 16 30.22 -66.81 -38.11
C GLY A 16 31.57 -67.50 -37.86
N LEU A 17 32.27 -67.90 -38.92
CA LEU A 17 33.52 -68.67 -38.85
C LEU A 17 34.67 -67.95 -38.11
N PHE A 18 34.68 -66.60 -38.10
CA PHE A 18 35.72 -65.76 -37.50
C PHE A 18 35.14 -64.77 -36.48
N GLY A 19 34.15 -65.19 -35.68
CA GLY A 19 33.47 -64.34 -34.70
C GLY A 19 34.11 -64.30 -33.31
N TYR A 20 33.62 -63.37 -32.48
CA TYR A 20 34.02 -63.28 -31.07
C TYR A 20 33.61 -64.53 -30.27
N GLN A 21 34.35 -64.81 -29.20
CA GLN A 21 34.02 -65.88 -28.27
C GLN A 21 32.71 -65.58 -27.53
N ARG A 22 31.80 -66.56 -27.50
CA ARG A 22 30.44 -66.38 -26.98
C ARG A 22 30.40 -66.04 -25.48
N ALA A 23 31.11 -66.81 -24.64
CA ALA A 23 30.98 -66.67 -23.19
C ALA A 23 31.48 -65.32 -22.62
N PRO A 24 32.59 -64.73 -23.10
CA PRO A 24 32.98 -63.37 -22.72
C PRO A 24 32.00 -62.30 -23.23
N VAL A 25 31.50 -62.44 -24.45
CA VAL A 25 30.54 -61.49 -25.04
C VAL A 25 29.22 -61.51 -24.30
N ASP A 26 28.65 -62.69 -24.04
CA ASP A 26 27.39 -62.84 -23.30
C ASP A 26 27.50 -62.19 -21.91
N ARG A 27 28.60 -62.45 -21.17
CA ARG A 27 28.87 -61.79 -19.88
C ARG A 27 28.94 -60.28 -19.98
N THR A 28 29.62 -59.77 -21.00
CA THR A 28 29.73 -58.32 -21.22
C THR A 28 28.36 -57.71 -21.50
N ILE A 29 27.49 -58.40 -22.25
CA ILE A 29 26.13 -57.93 -22.54
C ILE A 29 25.27 -57.93 -21.28
N ASP A 30 25.41 -58.93 -20.40
CA ASP A 30 24.75 -58.94 -19.10
C ASP A 30 25.20 -57.76 -18.22
N GLU A 31 26.51 -57.50 -18.14
CA GLU A 31 27.07 -56.35 -17.41
C GLU A 31 26.59 -55.00 -17.98
N VAL A 32 26.53 -54.88 -19.31
CA VAL A 32 26.00 -53.68 -19.98
C VAL A 32 24.50 -53.54 -19.71
N ALA A 33 23.73 -54.63 -19.71
CA ALA A 33 22.31 -54.59 -19.38
C ALA A 33 22.08 -54.13 -17.92
N ASP A 34 22.87 -54.63 -16.97
CA ASP A 34 22.80 -54.22 -15.55
C ASP A 34 23.14 -52.73 -15.37
N SER A 35 24.25 -52.27 -15.98
CA SER A 35 24.63 -50.86 -15.95
C SER A 35 23.57 -49.97 -16.61
N PHE A 36 23.01 -50.42 -17.72
CA PHE A 36 21.99 -49.67 -18.45
C PHE A 36 20.66 -49.60 -17.68
N GLU A 37 20.28 -50.67 -16.97
CA GLU A 37 19.13 -50.64 -16.07
C GLU A 37 19.30 -49.61 -14.94
N THR A 38 20.51 -49.54 -14.36
CA THR A 38 20.83 -48.56 -13.31
C THR A 38 20.66 -47.13 -13.83
N VAL A 39 21.29 -46.80 -14.96
CA VAL A 39 21.19 -45.47 -15.59
C VAL A 39 19.74 -45.16 -15.99
N TRP A 40 18.99 -46.15 -16.45
CA TRP A 40 17.59 -45.97 -16.83
C TRP A 40 16.71 -45.60 -15.62
N ARG A 41 16.92 -46.27 -14.48
CA ARG A 41 16.22 -45.95 -13.22
C ARG A 41 16.59 -44.55 -12.71
N GLU A 42 17.88 -44.24 -12.65
CA GLU A 42 18.34 -42.91 -12.24
C GLU A 42 17.77 -41.81 -13.15
N ARG A 43 17.72 -42.04 -14.47
CA ARG A 43 17.09 -41.10 -15.40
C ARG A 43 15.60 -40.87 -15.08
N ALA A 44 14.86 -41.92 -14.73
CA ALA A 44 13.47 -41.79 -14.34
C ALA A 44 13.34 -40.96 -13.05
N ASP A 45 14.12 -41.30 -12.02
CA ASP A 45 14.13 -40.57 -10.75
C ASP A 45 14.50 -39.09 -10.92
N TYR A 46 15.48 -38.78 -11.80
CA TYR A 46 15.84 -37.41 -12.13
C TYR A 46 14.75 -36.69 -12.93
N ALA A 47 14.06 -37.37 -13.83
CA ALA A 47 12.94 -36.79 -14.57
C ALA A 47 11.81 -36.36 -13.62
N ASP A 48 11.44 -37.24 -12.68
CA ASP A 48 10.42 -36.96 -11.66
C ASP A 48 10.84 -35.79 -10.76
N ARG A 49 12.11 -35.75 -10.32
CA ARG A 49 12.66 -34.61 -9.55
C ARG A 49 12.64 -33.30 -10.33
N ILE A 50 12.98 -33.34 -11.61
CA ILE A 50 12.96 -32.14 -12.47
C ILE A 50 11.53 -31.61 -12.58
N GLU A 51 10.55 -32.50 -12.80
CA GLU A 51 9.15 -32.11 -12.87
C GLU A 51 8.68 -31.46 -11.56
N GLN A 52 9.01 -32.06 -10.42
CA GLN A 52 8.69 -31.51 -9.10
C GLN A 52 9.34 -30.13 -8.88
N LEU A 53 10.64 -30.00 -9.16
CA LEU A 53 11.36 -28.72 -9.01
C LEU A 53 10.82 -27.65 -9.95
N GLN A 54 10.40 -28.01 -11.17
CA GLN A 54 9.77 -27.09 -12.10
C GLN A 54 8.40 -26.60 -11.58
N ALA A 55 7.61 -27.48 -10.98
CA ALA A 55 6.34 -27.12 -10.36
C ALA A 55 6.54 -26.15 -9.18
N ASP A 56 7.50 -26.44 -8.29
CA ASP A 56 7.83 -25.59 -7.14
C ASP A 56 8.34 -24.21 -7.60
N LEU A 57 9.23 -24.19 -8.59
CA LEU A 57 9.76 -22.96 -9.17
C LEU A 57 8.65 -22.11 -9.81
N LYS A 58 7.69 -22.73 -10.49
CA LYS A 58 6.52 -22.03 -11.04
C LYS A 58 5.71 -21.38 -9.91
N ARG A 59 5.42 -22.14 -8.85
CA ARG A 59 4.69 -21.63 -7.68
C ARG A 59 5.42 -20.47 -7.01
N HIS A 60 6.75 -20.56 -6.86
CA HIS A 60 7.54 -19.46 -6.30
C HIS A 60 7.51 -18.20 -7.15
N ARG A 61 7.59 -18.32 -8.49
CA ARG A 61 7.48 -17.18 -9.41
C ARG A 61 6.11 -16.52 -9.37
N GLU A 62 5.04 -17.32 -9.28
CA GLU A 62 3.67 -16.80 -9.12
C GLU A 62 3.53 -16.03 -7.80
N LEU A 63 4.07 -16.57 -6.70
CA LEU A 63 4.07 -15.91 -5.40
C LEU A 63 4.89 -14.60 -5.42
N GLU A 64 6.08 -14.61 -6.02
CA GLU A 64 6.92 -13.43 -6.18
C GLU A 64 6.20 -12.34 -6.98
N THR A 65 5.53 -12.71 -8.06
CA THR A 65 4.76 -11.78 -8.90
C THR A 65 3.61 -11.16 -8.10
N LEU A 66 2.88 -11.98 -7.33
CA LEU A 66 1.81 -11.51 -6.46
C LEU A 66 2.35 -10.53 -5.41
N LEU A 67 3.41 -10.90 -4.70
CA LEU A 67 4.04 -10.06 -3.68
C LEU A 67 4.49 -8.72 -4.25
N ARG A 68 5.15 -8.72 -5.42
CA ARG A 68 5.60 -7.49 -6.09
C ARG A 68 4.43 -6.59 -6.46
N THR A 69 3.36 -7.17 -6.99
CA THR A 69 2.14 -6.43 -7.34
C THR A 69 1.47 -5.86 -6.10
N THR A 70 1.32 -6.65 -5.03
CA THR A 70 0.75 -6.20 -3.76
C THR A 70 1.58 -5.10 -3.12
N LEU A 71 2.91 -5.23 -3.10
CA LEU A 71 3.80 -4.21 -2.54
C LEU A 71 3.69 -2.90 -3.31
N THR A 72 3.71 -2.97 -4.65
CA THR A 72 3.58 -1.78 -5.51
C THR A 72 2.21 -1.11 -5.30
N GLY A 73 1.14 -1.91 -5.19
CA GLY A 73 -0.20 -1.40 -4.86
C GLY A 73 -0.25 -0.74 -3.48
N ALA A 74 0.36 -1.35 -2.47
CA ALA A 74 0.42 -0.80 -1.12
C ALA A 74 1.20 0.53 -1.08
N GLU A 75 2.32 0.62 -1.79
CA GLU A 75 3.10 1.86 -1.94
C GLU A 75 2.28 2.97 -2.61
N GLN A 76 1.61 2.64 -3.72
CA GLN A 76 0.73 3.55 -4.45
C GLN A 76 -0.40 4.08 -3.54
N THR A 77 -1.11 3.18 -2.85
CA THR A 77 -2.18 3.55 -1.90
C THR A 77 -1.66 4.39 -0.74
N ALA A 78 -0.48 4.06 -0.19
CA ALA A 78 0.12 4.85 0.87
C ALA A 78 0.47 6.28 0.42
N HIS A 79 0.97 6.43 -0.82
CA HIS A 79 1.22 7.73 -1.43
C HIS A 79 -0.09 8.52 -1.64
N GLU A 80 -1.11 7.90 -2.20
CA GLU A 80 -2.42 8.52 -2.42
C GLU A 80 -3.06 8.98 -1.10
N LEU A 81 -3.02 8.14 -0.06
CA LEU A 81 -3.52 8.47 1.27
C LEU A 81 -2.78 9.67 1.87
N LYS A 82 -1.45 9.69 1.75
CA LYS A 82 -0.62 10.80 2.26
C LYS A 82 -0.93 12.11 1.55
N ASP A 83 -1.12 12.08 0.23
CA ASP A 83 -1.45 13.28 -0.53
C ASP A 83 -2.89 13.74 -0.29
N GLN A 84 -3.83 12.80 -0.08
CA GLN A 84 -5.18 13.14 0.36
C GLN A 84 -5.17 13.80 1.73
N ALA A 85 -4.50 13.20 2.73
CA ALA A 85 -4.39 13.76 4.07
C ALA A 85 -3.76 15.17 4.06
N ARG A 86 -2.78 15.41 3.20
CA ARG A 86 -2.19 16.76 3.00
C ARG A 86 -3.20 17.77 2.46
N ARG A 87 -3.99 17.39 1.45
CA ARG A 87 -5.04 18.25 0.88
C ARG A 87 -6.12 18.54 1.90
N GLU A 88 -6.58 17.53 2.63
CA GLU A 88 -7.58 17.69 3.68
C GLU A 88 -7.06 18.58 4.80
N ALA A 89 -5.81 18.38 5.26
CA ALA A 89 -5.20 19.25 6.26
C ALA A 89 -5.10 20.71 5.78
N ALA A 90 -4.76 20.94 4.52
CA ALA A 90 -4.71 22.28 3.94
C ALA A 90 -6.10 22.95 3.92
N LEU A 91 -7.14 22.21 3.53
CA LEU A 91 -8.53 22.69 3.55
C LEU A 91 -8.98 23.02 4.97
N VAL A 92 -8.74 22.14 5.93
CA VAL A 92 -9.09 22.37 7.34
C VAL A 92 -8.40 23.63 7.88
N LEU A 93 -7.12 23.83 7.55
CA LEU A 93 -6.39 25.05 7.94
C LEU A 93 -6.98 26.31 7.29
N GLU A 94 -7.34 26.23 6.00
CA GLU A 94 -7.96 27.35 5.28
C GLU A 94 -9.31 27.74 5.89
N GLU A 95 -10.17 26.74 6.17
CA GLU A 95 -11.47 26.92 6.82
C GLU A 95 -11.31 27.50 8.23
N ALA A 96 -10.39 26.95 9.03
CA ALA A 96 -10.09 27.45 10.37
C ALA A 96 -9.62 28.92 10.34
N HIS A 97 -8.76 29.28 9.38
CA HIS A 97 -8.33 30.67 9.20
C HIS A 97 -9.47 31.58 8.73
N ALA A 98 -10.33 31.11 7.83
CA ALA A 98 -11.49 31.87 7.36
C ALA A 98 -12.47 32.14 8.51
N GLU A 99 -12.74 31.13 9.33
CA GLU A 99 -13.61 31.23 10.49
C GLU A 99 -13.02 32.13 11.57
N ALA A 100 -11.72 32.00 11.88
CA ALA A 100 -11.05 32.90 12.82
C ALA A 100 -11.11 34.37 12.38
N ARG A 101 -10.92 34.64 11.07
CA ARG A 101 -11.10 35.98 10.50
C ARG A 101 -12.54 36.47 10.63
N ARG A 102 -13.53 35.60 10.41
CA ARG A 102 -14.95 35.92 10.57
C ARG A 102 -15.26 36.30 12.02
N ILE A 103 -14.91 35.44 12.97
CA ILE A 103 -15.09 35.69 14.41
C ILE A 103 -14.44 37.01 14.82
N THR A 104 -13.21 37.28 14.35
CA THR A 104 -12.51 38.52 14.70
C THR A 104 -13.24 39.76 14.15
N ARG A 105 -13.73 39.70 12.92
CA ARG A 105 -14.52 40.80 12.33
C ARG A 105 -15.83 41.01 13.08
N ASP A 106 -16.55 39.93 13.38
CA ASP A 106 -17.82 39.98 14.09
C ASP A 106 -17.63 40.58 15.50
N ALA A 107 -16.57 40.17 16.21
CA ALA A 107 -16.22 40.72 17.51
C ALA A 107 -15.83 42.21 17.47
N LEU A 108 -15.09 42.63 16.45
CA LEU A 108 -14.73 44.04 16.25
C LEU A 108 -15.96 44.90 15.97
N ALA A 109 -16.85 44.44 15.08
CA ALA A 109 -18.10 45.12 14.75
C ALA A 109 -19.00 45.27 15.98
N GLU A 110 -19.12 44.20 16.79
CA GLU A 110 -19.88 44.25 18.03
C GLU A 110 -19.25 45.20 19.05
N ARG A 111 -17.92 45.21 19.18
CA ARG A 111 -17.20 46.16 20.05
C ARG A 111 -17.48 47.62 19.64
N GLU A 112 -17.44 47.91 18.34
CA GLU A 112 -17.73 49.25 17.81
C GLU A 112 -19.18 49.66 18.09
N ARG A 113 -20.12 48.75 17.87
CA ARG A 113 -21.54 48.96 18.18
C ARG A 113 -21.75 49.28 19.66
N LEU A 114 -21.24 48.45 20.56
CA LEU A 114 -21.34 48.66 22.01
C LEU A 114 -20.66 49.97 22.44
N GLY A 115 -19.54 50.31 21.82
CA GLY A 115 -18.87 51.60 22.03
C GLY A 115 -19.74 52.79 21.64
N ALA A 116 -20.40 52.73 20.49
CA ALA A 116 -21.32 53.76 20.02
C ALA A 116 -22.57 53.86 20.92
N GLU A 117 -23.15 52.73 21.33
CA GLU A 117 -24.28 52.69 22.27
C GLU A 117 -23.88 53.30 23.63
N THR A 118 -22.70 52.97 24.14
CA THR A 118 -22.17 53.56 25.39
C THR A 118 -21.99 55.08 25.27
N HIS A 119 -21.44 55.57 24.15
CA HIS A 119 -21.28 57.01 23.91
C HIS A 119 -22.63 57.73 23.86
N ARG A 120 -23.61 57.13 23.18
CA ARG A 120 -24.97 57.66 23.08
C ARG A 120 -25.63 57.75 24.46
N ILE A 121 -25.54 56.69 25.27
CA ILE A 121 -26.10 56.67 26.63
C ILE A 121 -25.46 57.76 27.49
N LYS A 122 -24.13 57.91 27.44
CA LYS A 122 -23.42 58.98 28.16
C LYS A 122 -23.87 60.37 27.74
N ALA A 123 -24.04 60.61 26.44
CA ALA A 123 -24.51 61.89 25.92
C ALA A 123 -25.94 62.21 26.38
N LEU A 124 -26.85 61.23 26.36
CA LEU A 124 -28.22 61.39 26.84
C LEU A 124 -28.26 61.68 28.35
N LEU A 125 -27.43 60.99 29.14
CA LEU A 125 -27.30 61.23 30.59
C LEU A 125 -26.74 62.62 30.88
N GLY A 126 -25.73 63.07 30.15
CA GLY A 126 -25.18 64.42 30.27
C GLY A 126 -26.24 65.49 30.00
N ALA A 127 -26.94 65.39 28.86
CA ALA A 127 -28.01 66.33 28.51
C ALA A 127 -29.17 66.33 29.53
N ALA A 128 -29.50 65.16 30.10
CA ALA A 128 -30.52 65.07 31.14
C ALA A 128 -30.09 65.71 32.46
N LEU A 129 -28.80 65.61 32.83
CA LEU A 129 -28.23 66.29 34.00
C LEU A 129 -28.23 67.81 33.81
N ASP A 130 -27.76 68.29 32.65
CA ASP A 130 -27.75 69.72 32.32
C ASP A 130 -29.17 70.32 32.39
N ALA A 131 -30.18 69.60 31.87
CA ALA A 131 -31.57 70.05 31.93
C ALA A 131 -32.15 70.10 33.36
N VAL A 132 -31.69 69.24 34.26
CA VAL A 132 -32.09 69.28 35.68
C VAL A 132 -31.41 70.43 36.41
N ASP A 133 -30.11 70.65 36.16
CA ASP A 133 -29.38 71.77 36.74
C ASP A 133 -29.96 73.12 36.29
N ASP A 134 -30.35 73.26 35.02
CA ASP A 134 -31.03 74.45 34.49
C ASP A 134 -32.40 74.68 35.16
N ALA A 135 -33.21 73.63 35.32
CA ALA A 135 -34.51 73.72 36.00
C ALA A 135 -34.39 74.07 37.50
N ASP A 136 -33.36 73.55 38.18
CA ASP A 136 -33.04 73.90 39.56
C ASP A 136 -32.51 75.35 39.69
N ALA A 137 -31.84 75.87 38.67
CA ALA A 137 -31.40 77.27 38.62
C ALA A 137 -32.56 78.23 38.36
N GLU A 138 -33.47 77.89 37.44
CA GLU A 138 -34.68 78.68 37.16
C GLU A 138 -35.60 78.75 38.38
N THR A 139 -35.85 77.63 39.06
CA THR A 139 -36.67 77.61 40.28
C THR A 139 -36.04 78.40 41.44
N ARG A 140 -34.71 78.44 41.55
CA ARG A 140 -34.03 79.32 42.53
C ARG A 140 -34.11 80.80 42.16
N ALA A 141 -34.11 81.13 40.87
CA ALA A 141 -34.23 82.51 40.39
C ALA A 141 -35.66 83.04 40.56
N GLU A 142 -36.69 82.20 40.45
CA GLU A 142 -38.09 82.58 40.69
C GLU A 142 -38.43 82.70 42.20
N ALA A 143 -37.66 82.05 43.07
CA ALA A 143 -37.85 82.06 44.52
C ALA A 143 -37.11 83.20 45.26
N ALA A 144 -36.32 84.02 44.55
CA ALA A 144 -35.54 85.15 45.07
C ALA A 144 -36.15 86.50 44.70
#